data_AF-E3Q8H7-F1
#
_entry.id   AF-E3Q8H7-F1
#
_cell.length_a   1.000
_cell.length_b   1.000
_cell.length_c   1.000
_cell.angle_alpha   90.00
_cell.angle_beta   90.00
_cell.angle_gamma   90.00
#
_symmetry.space_group_name_H-M   'P 1'
#
loop_
_entity.id
_entity.type
_entity.pdbx_description
1 polymer ?
#
loop_
_entity_poly.entity_id
_entity_poly.type
_entity_poly.pdbx_seq_one_letter_code
_entity_poly.pdbx_strand_id
1 'polypeptide(L)'
;MGIYHFWNVVNEAGRERSLAQWAAKHLKEHGRPLRIAIDEAHWRFKNITDAKEAEIQEKSPGSHPRETAILERTLPLLRLGIQLLFVFDGERRPEMKKGSKRYFQREATTALLKGMLDHIYVPWHQAPGEAEAECALLQQKGLVDAVWSEDSDSFMFGCTLLIKDLRNGKNQKLKEETQSFDMKDIRKTGLFNKKSITLFGMLTGCDYDSAGLRGCGEAMARQLAKKGGLVEGFWRIQTEADAAGWRMLLEEEIEMITSGSNLSFNKQRSDIRSFPALQALRNCRNPVISDAATLDSLPFLQGEWYGTHTTENLKVTIPWMQAHFFSRKATIWWVEQFVPVTINQRFLKNDSKSSTRAKCFLVLRGLSLSWREFIF
;
A
#
# COMPACT_ATOMS: atom_id res chain seq x y z
N MET A 1 10.83 4.43 -5.80
CA MET A 1 10.77 5.23 -4.56
C MET A 1 10.98 4.26 -3.42
N GLY A 2 11.40 4.80 -2.29
CA GLY A 2 11.87 4.06 -1.15
C GLY A 2 13.28 3.50 -1.29
N ILE A 3 13.47 2.27 -0.85
CA ILE A 3 14.75 1.62 -0.69
C ILE A 3 15.42 1.31 -2.03
N TYR A 4 16.66 1.79 -2.19
CA TYR A 4 17.45 1.54 -3.39
C TYR A 4 17.83 0.07 -3.47
N HIS A 5 17.77 -0.48 -4.70
CA HIS A 5 18.07 -1.87 -5.01
C HIS A 5 17.15 -2.94 -4.39
N PHE A 6 16.14 -2.55 -3.59
CA PHE A 6 15.29 -3.52 -2.90
C PHE A 6 14.59 -4.50 -3.85
N TRP A 7 13.97 -3.99 -4.91
CA TRP A 7 13.24 -4.82 -5.88
C TRP A 7 14.17 -5.76 -6.65
N ASN A 8 15.44 -5.40 -6.88
CA ASN A 8 16.41 -6.31 -7.50
C ASN A 8 16.61 -7.58 -6.65
N VAL A 9 16.60 -7.42 -5.33
CA VAL A 9 16.81 -8.52 -4.37
C VAL A 9 15.55 -9.35 -4.15
N VAL A 10 14.36 -8.71 -4.17
CA VAL A 10 13.11 -9.37 -3.75
C VAL A 10 12.15 -9.73 -4.88
N ASN A 11 12.41 -9.34 -6.14
CA ASN A 11 11.49 -9.60 -7.24
C ASN A 11 11.14 -11.09 -7.40
N GLU A 12 12.08 -12.00 -7.16
CA GLU A 12 11.86 -13.46 -7.21
C GLU A 12 10.90 -13.98 -6.12
N ALA A 13 10.73 -13.23 -5.03
CA ALA A 13 9.75 -13.54 -3.99
C ALA A 13 8.32 -13.12 -4.39
N GLY A 14 8.17 -12.36 -5.47
CA GLY A 14 6.88 -11.91 -5.98
C GLY A 14 6.03 -13.07 -6.52
N ARG A 15 4.75 -13.09 -6.15
CA ARG A 15 3.77 -14.06 -6.65
C ARG A 15 2.68 -13.35 -7.41
N GLU A 16 2.45 -13.75 -8.65
CA GLU A 16 1.27 -13.32 -9.40
C GLU A 16 -0.01 -13.84 -8.75
N ARG A 17 -1.03 -12.99 -8.63
CA ARG A 17 -2.32 -13.31 -8.04
C ARG A 17 -3.46 -12.73 -8.86
N SER A 18 -4.43 -13.58 -9.18
CA SER A 18 -5.77 -13.14 -9.56
C SER A 18 -6.48 -12.59 -8.33
N LEU A 19 -6.95 -11.34 -8.39
CA LEU A 19 -7.66 -10.70 -7.29
C LEU A 19 -8.97 -11.41 -6.96
N ALA A 20 -9.69 -11.90 -7.97
CA ALA A 20 -10.94 -12.62 -7.80
C ALA A 20 -10.74 -13.94 -7.04
N GLN A 21 -9.74 -14.73 -7.46
CA GLN A 21 -9.42 -16.00 -6.78
C GLN A 21 -8.95 -15.77 -5.36
N TRP A 22 -8.13 -14.73 -5.14
CA TRP A 22 -7.63 -14.41 -3.82
C TRP A 22 -8.75 -13.93 -2.89
N ALA A 23 -9.64 -13.04 -3.33
CA ALA A 23 -10.79 -12.60 -2.57
C ALA A 23 -11.70 -13.77 -2.17
N ALA A 24 -12.00 -14.67 -3.12
CA ALA A 24 -12.82 -15.86 -2.88
C ALA A 24 -12.18 -16.82 -1.87
N LYS A 25 -10.87 -17.09 -2.03
CA LYS A 25 -10.11 -17.95 -1.13
C LYS A 25 -10.07 -17.37 0.28
N HIS A 26 -9.77 -16.07 0.41
CA HIS A 26 -9.73 -15.38 1.69
C HIS A 26 -11.09 -15.44 2.39
N LEU A 27 -12.18 -15.18 1.67
CA LEU A 27 -13.53 -15.28 2.22
C LEU A 27 -13.83 -16.68 2.77
N LYS A 28 -13.45 -17.71 2.01
CA LYS A 28 -13.62 -19.11 2.44
C LYS A 28 -12.79 -19.46 3.68
N GLU A 29 -11.55 -18.97 3.77
CA GLU A 29 -10.62 -19.31 4.85
C GLU A 29 -10.89 -18.54 6.14
N HIS A 30 -11.32 -17.28 6.03
CA HIS A 30 -11.45 -16.37 7.17
C HIS A 30 -12.90 -16.02 7.53
N GLY A 31 -13.88 -16.46 6.74
CA GLY A 31 -15.30 -16.15 6.96
C GLY A 31 -15.66 -14.67 6.76
N ARG A 32 -14.72 -13.85 6.27
CA ARG A 32 -14.93 -12.43 5.97
C ARG A 32 -14.19 -11.99 4.71
N PRO A 33 -14.61 -10.90 4.05
CA PRO A 33 -13.92 -10.39 2.87
C PRO A 33 -12.46 -10.01 3.12
N LEU A 34 -11.67 -10.06 2.04
CA LEU A 34 -10.30 -9.57 2.01
C LEU A 34 -10.28 -8.05 2.18
N ARG A 35 -9.51 -7.56 3.15
CA ARG A 35 -9.32 -6.14 3.44
C ARG A 35 -7.96 -5.64 2.97
N ILE A 36 -7.92 -4.54 2.24
CA ILE A 36 -6.69 -3.99 1.65
C ILE A 36 -6.60 -2.50 1.98
N ALA A 37 -5.53 -2.09 2.65
CA ALA A 37 -5.19 -0.67 2.77
C ALA A 37 -4.47 -0.21 1.50
N ILE A 38 -4.88 0.94 0.97
CA ILE A 38 -4.30 1.55 -0.23
C ILE A 38 -3.53 2.79 0.20
N ASP A 39 -2.26 2.84 -0.19
CA ASP A 39 -1.51 4.09 -0.22
C ASP A 39 -2.07 4.97 -1.35
N GLU A 40 -2.83 5.99 -0.96
CA GLU A 40 -3.62 6.79 -1.89
C GLU A 40 -2.75 7.57 -2.87
N ALA A 41 -1.70 8.22 -2.37
CA ALA A 41 -0.82 9.04 -3.18
C ALA A 41 -0.19 8.18 -4.28
N HIS A 42 0.13 6.93 -3.96
CA HIS A 42 0.64 5.99 -4.94
C HIS A 42 -0.32 5.78 -6.11
N TRP A 43 -1.58 5.49 -5.82
CA TRP A 43 -2.60 5.28 -6.84
C TRP A 43 -2.83 6.54 -7.67
N ARG A 44 -2.94 7.69 -7.03
CA ARG A 44 -3.18 8.99 -7.68
C ARG A 44 -2.10 9.34 -8.70
N PHE A 45 -0.83 9.20 -8.35
CA PHE A 45 0.30 9.63 -9.19
C PHE A 45 0.78 8.57 -10.17
N LYS A 46 0.48 7.28 -9.96
CA LYS A 46 0.85 6.22 -10.91
C LYS A 46 -0.23 5.86 -11.92
N ASN A 47 -1.51 6.04 -11.59
CA ASN A 47 -2.57 5.77 -12.54
C ASN A 47 -2.51 6.76 -13.72
N ILE A 48 -2.22 8.04 -13.44
CA ILE A 48 -2.07 9.09 -14.45
C ILE A 48 -0.87 9.97 -14.12
N THR A 49 0.01 10.19 -15.09
CA THR A 49 1.17 11.08 -14.97
C THR A 49 0.74 12.54 -15.17
N ASP A 50 1.51 13.49 -14.62
CA ASP A 50 1.23 14.93 -14.75
C ASP A 50 1.09 15.36 -16.23
N ALA A 51 1.95 14.84 -17.11
CA ALA A 51 1.87 15.10 -18.53
C ALA A 51 0.58 14.55 -19.18
N LYS A 52 0.15 13.35 -18.76
CA LYS A 52 -1.07 12.74 -19.31
C LYS A 52 -2.33 13.43 -18.79
N GLU A 53 -2.31 13.87 -17.54
CA GLU A 53 -3.38 14.68 -16.96
C GLU A 53 -3.54 16.01 -17.72
N ALA A 54 -2.45 16.74 -17.94
CA ALA A 54 -2.46 17.97 -18.71
C ALA A 54 -3.02 17.77 -20.12
N GLU A 55 -2.61 16.71 -20.83
CA GLU A 55 -3.13 16.37 -22.17
C GLU A 55 -4.64 16.11 -22.16
N ILE A 56 -5.16 15.41 -21.14
CA ILE A 56 -6.60 15.13 -21.02
C ILE A 56 -7.37 16.41 -20.70
N GLN A 57 -6.85 17.26 -19.82
CA GLN A 57 -7.48 18.52 -19.45
C GLN A 57 -7.49 19.54 -20.59
N GLU A 58 -6.48 19.53 -21.46
CA GLU A 58 -6.47 20.34 -22.69
C GLU A 58 -7.62 19.93 -23.62
N LYS A 59 -7.84 18.62 -23.81
CA LYS A 59 -8.92 18.08 -24.65
C LYS A 59 -10.30 18.15 -23.99
N SER A 60 -10.35 18.17 -22.67
CA SER A 60 -11.57 18.15 -21.88
C SER A 60 -11.40 19.03 -20.63
N PRO A 61 -11.51 20.36 -20.78
CA PRO A 61 -11.35 21.30 -19.68
C PRO A 61 -12.30 21.01 -18.54
N GLY A 62 -11.80 21.08 -17.31
CA GLY A 62 -12.55 20.77 -16.10
C GLY A 62 -12.61 19.27 -15.74
N SER A 63 -12.14 18.37 -16.61
CA SER A 63 -12.08 16.93 -16.26
C SER A 63 -11.15 16.65 -15.08
N HIS A 64 -11.45 15.54 -14.38
CA HIS A 64 -10.71 15.06 -13.20
C HIS A 64 -10.12 13.66 -13.46
N PRO A 65 -9.03 13.55 -14.26
CA PRO A 65 -8.57 12.26 -14.76
C PRO A 65 -8.10 11.33 -13.65
N ARG A 66 -7.41 11.85 -12.63
CA ARG A 66 -6.84 11.03 -11.55
C ARG A 66 -7.93 10.38 -10.71
N GLU A 67 -8.90 11.17 -10.29
CA GLU A 67 -10.05 10.71 -9.53
C GLU A 67 -10.86 9.71 -10.38
N THR A 68 -11.05 9.98 -11.67
CA THR A 68 -11.71 9.06 -12.60
C THR A 68 -10.97 7.71 -12.66
N ALA A 69 -9.65 7.73 -12.77
CA ALA A 69 -8.87 6.50 -12.82
C ALA A 69 -8.90 5.72 -11.50
N ILE A 70 -8.95 6.42 -10.35
CA ILE A 70 -9.14 5.78 -9.04
C ILE A 70 -10.53 5.15 -8.95
N LEU A 71 -11.59 5.85 -9.37
CA LEU A 71 -12.95 5.33 -9.40
C LEU A 71 -13.07 4.08 -10.27
N GLU A 72 -12.60 4.14 -11.51
CA GLU A 72 -12.64 3.02 -12.47
C GLU A 72 -11.85 1.80 -12.00
N ARG A 73 -10.82 2.02 -11.16
CA ARG A 73 -10.05 0.95 -10.53
C ARG A 73 -10.72 0.40 -9.27
N THR A 74 -11.43 1.24 -8.53
CA THR A 74 -12.10 0.89 -7.27
C THR A 74 -13.33 0.03 -7.53
N LEU A 75 -14.20 0.43 -8.46
CA LEU A 75 -15.48 -0.25 -8.71
C LEU A 75 -15.36 -1.75 -9.03
N PRO A 76 -14.42 -2.23 -9.87
CA PRO A 76 -14.19 -3.66 -10.07
C PRO A 76 -13.83 -4.41 -8.78
N LEU A 77 -13.02 -3.82 -7.91
CA LEU A 77 -12.60 -4.46 -6.65
C LEU A 77 -13.78 -4.59 -5.67
N LEU A 78 -14.63 -3.57 -5.60
CA LEU A 78 -15.86 -3.63 -4.81
C LEU A 78 -16.79 -4.76 -5.28
N ARG A 79 -16.91 -4.94 -6.61
CA ARG A 79 -17.71 -6.04 -7.19
C ARG A 79 -17.15 -7.43 -6.89
N LEU A 80 -15.83 -7.54 -6.69
CA LEU A 80 -15.18 -8.77 -6.19
C LEU A 80 -15.39 -9.00 -4.68
N GLY A 81 -16.10 -8.10 -4.01
CA GLY A 81 -16.32 -8.14 -2.57
C GLY A 81 -15.08 -7.74 -1.76
N ILE A 82 -14.04 -7.19 -2.38
CA ILE A 82 -12.83 -6.75 -1.67
C ILE A 82 -13.16 -5.50 -0.87
N GLN A 83 -12.74 -5.50 0.40
CA GLN A 83 -12.84 -4.39 1.34
C GLN A 83 -11.60 -3.50 1.23
N LEU A 84 -11.77 -2.22 0.89
CA LEU A 84 -10.69 -1.27 0.65
C LEU A 84 -10.72 -0.20 1.74
N LEU A 85 -9.54 0.32 2.06
CA LEU A 85 -9.35 1.49 2.93
C LEU A 85 -8.30 2.39 2.28
N PHE A 86 -8.68 3.61 1.89
CA PHE A 86 -7.72 4.57 1.35
C PHE A 86 -7.02 5.31 2.48
N VAL A 87 -5.69 5.31 2.49
CA VAL A 87 -4.90 6.01 3.49
C VAL A 87 -4.18 7.18 2.83
N PHE A 88 -4.44 8.38 3.36
CA PHE A 88 -3.87 9.63 2.88
C PHE A 88 -2.67 10.04 3.75
N ASP A 89 -1.64 10.63 3.14
CA ASP A 89 -0.52 11.25 3.86
C ASP A 89 -1.04 12.40 4.73
N GLY A 90 -0.52 12.55 5.95
CA GLY A 90 -0.81 13.64 6.88
C GLY A 90 0.31 14.66 7.06
N GLU A 91 0.03 15.65 7.89
CA GLU A 91 0.83 16.87 8.06
C GLU A 91 2.20 16.63 8.68
N ARG A 92 2.32 15.64 9.57
CA ARG A 92 3.56 15.39 10.34
C ARG A 92 4.55 14.50 9.59
N ARG A 93 4.61 14.67 8.28
CA ARG A 93 5.54 13.94 7.41
C ARG A 93 6.98 14.42 7.66
N PRO A 94 7.98 13.53 7.84
CA PRO A 94 9.35 13.95 8.13
C PRO A 94 9.93 14.83 7.01
N GLU A 95 10.43 16.03 7.35
CA GLU A 95 10.92 17.00 6.37
C GLU A 95 12.07 16.48 5.50
N MET A 96 12.91 15.62 6.08
CA MET A 96 14.05 15.02 5.38
C MET A 96 13.65 13.95 4.35
N LYS A 97 12.43 13.39 4.43
CA LYS A 97 11.99 12.40 3.45
C LYS A 97 11.89 13.07 2.08
N LYS A 98 12.39 12.37 1.07
CA LYS A 98 12.31 12.80 -0.32
C LYS A 98 10.86 13.09 -0.71
N GLY A 99 10.57 14.34 -1.11
CA GLY A 99 9.25 14.77 -1.55
C GLY A 99 8.34 15.42 -0.49
N SER A 100 8.80 15.56 0.77
CA SER A 100 7.98 16.12 1.86
C SER A 100 7.52 17.57 1.67
N LYS A 101 8.27 18.40 0.92
CA LYS A 101 7.92 19.82 0.68
C LYS A 101 6.65 20.04 -0.16
N ARG A 102 6.01 18.99 -0.69
CA ARG A 102 4.80 19.08 -1.54
C ARG A 102 3.48 18.90 -0.78
N TYR A 103 3.51 18.75 0.55
CA TYR A 103 2.32 18.41 1.35
C TYR A 103 1.20 19.46 1.28
N PHE A 104 1.48 20.75 1.48
CA PHE A 104 0.44 21.80 1.53
C PHE A 104 -0.35 21.97 0.21
N GLN A 105 0.20 21.54 -0.93
CA GLN A 105 -0.53 21.51 -2.20
C GLN A 105 -1.46 20.28 -2.34
N ARG A 106 -1.30 19.26 -1.50
CA ARG A 106 -2.01 17.98 -1.59
C ARG A 106 -3.40 18.00 -0.92
N GLU A 107 -3.60 18.73 0.16
CA GLU A 107 -4.88 18.67 0.89
C GLU A 107 -6.04 19.20 0.04
N ALA A 108 -5.91 20.41 -0.51
CA ALA A 108 -6.91 21.01 -1.41
C ALA A 108 -7.15 20.17 -2.67
N THR A 109 -6.13 19.43 -3.14
CA THR A 109 -6.27 18.55 -4.32
C THR A 109 -6.89 17.20 -3.97
N THR A 110 -7.03 16.82 -2.70
CA THR A 110 -7.62 15.53 -2.28
C THR A 110 -9.11 15.59 -1.95
N ALA A 111 -9.69 16.78 -1.79
CA ALA A 111 -11.07 16.97 -1.36
C ALA A 111 -12.09 16.27 -2.28
N LEU A 112 -11.91 16.40 -3.61
CA LEU A 112 -12.78 15.73 -4.59
C LEU A 112 -12.72 14.21 -4.44
N LEU A 113 -11.52 13.66 -4.24
CA LEU A 113 -11.36 12.21 -4.07
C LEU A 113 -12.04 11.72 -2.78
N LYS A 114 -11.85 12.41 -1.66
CA LYS A 114 -12.50 12.07 -0.39
C LYS A 114 -14.02 12.09 -0.53
N GLY A 115 -14.57 13.16 -1.12
CA GLY A 115 -16.00 13.24 -1.42
C GLY A 115 -16.48 12.11 -2.34
N MET A 116 -15.70 11.74 -3.35
CA MET A 116 -16.02 10.60 -4.22
C MET A 116 -16.07 9.29 -3.42
N LEU A 117 -15.07 9.02 -2.56
CA LEU A 117 -15.01 7.84 -1.70
C LEU A 117 -16.20 7.77 -0.74
N ASP A 118 -16.60 8.91 -0.15
CA ASP A 118 -17.77 9.02 0.73
C ASP A 118 -19.07 8.62 0.00
N HIS A 119 -19.26 9.11 -1.24
CA HIS A 119 -20.45 8.82 -2.04
C HIS A 119 -20.54 7.36 -2.53
N ILE A 120 -19.40 6.67 -2.67
CA ILE A 120 -19.34 5.22 -2.95
C ILE A 120 -19.15 4.36 -1.69
N TYR A 121 -19.23 4.99 -0.51
CA TYR A 121 -19.08 4.36 0.79
C TYR A 121 -17.79 3.54 0.99
N VAL A 122 -16.69 3.97 0.37
CA VAL A 122 -15.38 3.39 0.61
C VAL A 122 -14.69 4.17 1.71
N PRO A 123 -14.29 3.53 2.82
CA PRO A 123 -13.68 4.25 3.92
C PRO A 123 -12.31 4.80 3.52
N TRP A 124 -11.99 5.93 4.10
CA TRP A 124 -10.67 6.51 4.05
C TRP A 124 -10.21 6.95 5.43
N HIS A 125 -8.89 7.05 5.58
CA HIS A 125 -8.23 7.46 6.80
C HIS A 125 -7.12 8.45 6.48
N GLN A 126 -7.02 9.48 7.31
CA GLN A 126 -5.96 10.48 7.23
C GLN A 126 -4.85 10.04 8.18
N ALA A 127 -3.73 9.53 7.65
CA ALA A 127 -2.59 9.20 8.48
C ALA A 127 -2.09 10.47 9.19
N PRO A 128 -1.49 10.37 10.38
CA PRO A 128 -0.90 11.53 11.04
C PRO A 128 0.43 11.97 10.40
N GLY A 129 1.16 11.03 9.80
CA GLY A 129 2.41 11.25 9.08
C GLY A 129 2.35 10.63 7.70
N GLU A 130 2.98 9.47 7.52
CA GLU A 130 3.09 8.85 6.19
C GLU A 130 2.05 7.76 5.97
N ALA A 131 1.39 7.77 4.80
CA ALA A 131 0.37 6.77 4.47
C ALA A 131 0.94 5.34 4.46
N GLU A 132 2.16 5.13 3.98
CA GLU A 132 2.84 3.82 3.94
C GLU A 132 3.06 3.25 5.35
N ALA A 133 3.48 4.09 6.29
CA ALA A 133 3.70 3.70 7.67
C ALA A 133 2.39 3.35 8.38
N GLU A 134 1.35 4.15 8.13
CA GLU A 134 0.01 3.92 8.66
C GLU A 134 -0.62 2.65 8.08
N CYS A 135 -0.50 2.42 6.76
CA CYS A 135 -0.91 1.18 6.11
C CYS A 135 -0.24 -0.05 6.74
N ALA A 136 1.07 0.02 6.99
CA ALA A 136 1.80 -1.06 7.66
C ALA A 136 1.31 -1.28 9.10
N LEU A 137 1.00 -0.21 9.85
CA LEU A 137 0.40 -0.30 11.18
C LEU A 137 -0.96 -0.99 11.13
N LEU A 138 -1.85 -0.57 10.24
CA LEU A 138 -3.20 -1.13 10.08
C LEU A 138 -3.13 -2.64 9.78
N GLN A 139 -2.16 -3.08 8.97
CA GLN A 139 -1.93 -4.51 8.72
C GLN A 139 -1.40 -5.24 9.95
N GLN A 140 -0.42 -4.67 10.67
CA GLN A 140 0.13 -5.27 11.90
C GLN A 140 -0.92 -5.43 13.00
N LYS A 141 -1.89 -4.52 13.04
CA LYS A 141 -3.04 -4.58 13.96
C LYS A 141 -4.14 -5.54 13.49
N GLY A 142 -4.01 -6.14 12.31
CA GLY A 142 -5.00 -7.06 11.74
C GLY A 142 -6.28 -6.37 11.26
N LEU A 143 -6.26 -5.04 11.10
CA LEU A 143 -7.39 -4.26 10.60
C LEU A 143 -7.56 -4.43 9.09
N VAL A 144 -6.45 -4.62 8.38
CA VAL A 144 -6.39 -5.02 6.97
C VAL A 144 -5.48 -6.23 6.80
N ASP A 145 -5.66 -6.97 5.71
CA ASP A 145 -4.91 -8.19 5.41
C ASP A 145 -3.69 -7.91 4.52
N ALA A 146 -3.78 -6.89 3.66
CA ALA A 146 -2.73 -6.51 2.72
C ALA A 146 -2.60 -4.99 2.58
N VAL A 147 -1.42 -4.53 2.16
CA VAL A 147 -1.16 -3.14 1.79
C VAL A 147 -0.93 -3.07 0.29
N TRP A 148 -1.57 -2.15 -0.42
CA TRP A 148 -1.34 -1.90 -1.84
C TRP A 148 -0.55 -0.59 -2.03
N SER A 149 0.74 -0.74 -2.31
CA SER A 149 1.66 0.35 -2.65
C SER A 149 2.79 -0.19 -3.53
N GLU A 150 3.36 0.63 -4.43
CA GLU A 150 4.60 0.23 -5.11
C GLU A 150 5.87 0.61 -4.33
N ASP A 151 5.71 1.29 -3.19
CA ASP A 151 6.84 1.69 -2.38
C ASP A 151 7.28 0.56 -1.45
N SER A 152 8.58 0.28 -1.48
CA SER A 152 9.24 -0.68 -0.59
C SER A 152 9.31 -0.20 0.86
N ASP A 153 9.13 1.10 1.12
CA ASP A 153 9.19 1.68 2.47
C ASP A 153 8.19 1.03 3.44
N SER A 154 7.05 0.57 2.91
CA SER A 154 6.06 -0.21 3.67
C SER A 154 6.69 -1.36 4.45
N PHE A 155 7.71 -2.05 3.90
CA PHE A 155 8.41 -3.14 4.58
C PHE A 155 9.35 -2.67 5.70
N MET A 156 9.91 -1.45 5.63
CA MET A 156 10.67 -0.85 6.73
C MET A 156 9.76 -0.54 7.93
N PHE A 157 8.52 -0.13 7.67
CA PHE A 157 7.52 0.06 8.72
C PHE A 157 6.92 -1.25 9.22
N GLY A 158 7.21 -2.37 8.54
CA GLY A 158 6.86 -3.72 8.94
C GLY A 158 5.58 -4.26 8.32
N CYS A 159 5.22 -3.78 7.12
CA CYS A 159 4.29 -4.51 6.24
C CYS A 159 4.77 -5.96 6.07
N THR A 160 3.84 -6.91 6.06
CA THR A 160 4.12 -8.34 5.89
C THR A 160 3.59 -8.89 4.58
N LEU A 161 2.57 -8.25 3.98
CA LEU A 161 2.02 -8.62 2.69
C LEU A 161 1.70 -7.37 1.87
N LEU A 162 2.53 -7.10 0.87
CA LEU A 162 2.42 -5.96 -0.03
C LEU A 162 1.87 -6.41 -1.39
N ILE A 163 0.99 -5.60 -1.98
CA ILE A 163 0.44 -5.77 -3.33
C ILE A 163 1.00 -4.67 -4.22
N LYS A 164 1.44 -5.07 -5.40
CA LYS A 164 1.86 -4.22 -6.52
C LYS A 164 1.06 -4.53 -7.77
N ASP A 165 0.98 -3.55 -8.64
CA ASP A 165 0.43 -3.68 -9.98
C ASP A 165 1.26 -4.68 -10.79
N LEU A 166 0.60 -5.67 -11.37
CA LEU A 166 1.22 -6.51 -12.37
C LEU A 166 1.14 -5.82 -13.73
N ARG A 167 2.22 -5.89 -14.51
CA ARG A 167 2.30 -5.28 -15.83
C ARG A 167 2.61 -6.33 -16.89
N ASN A 168 1.97 -6.23 -18.04
CA ASN A 168 2.25 -7.10 -19.17
C ASN A 168 3.56 -6.71 -19.88
N GLY A 169 3.98 -7.49 -20.88
CA GLY A 169 5.18 -7.23 -21.68
C GLY A 169 5.20 -5.91 -22.45
N LYS A 170 4.05 -5.20 -22.55
CA LYS A 170 3.93 -3.84 -23.12
C LYS A 170 3.92 -2.77 -22.02
N ASN A 171 4.30 -3.12 -20.79
CA ASN A 171 4.30 -2.27 -19.60
C ASN A 171 2.91 -1.71 -19.22
N GLN A 172 1.84 -2.34 -19.70
CA GLN A 172 0.46 -1.96 -19.37
C GLN A 172 0.00 -2.73 -18.14
N LYS A 173 -0.64 -2.02 -17.23
CA LYS A 173 -1.19 -2.57 -16.00
C LYS A 173 -2.32 -3.56 -16.27
N LEU A 174 -2.22 -4.73 -15.65
CA LEU A 174 -3.29 -5.72 -15.63
C LEU A 174 -4.30 -5.35 -14.54
N LYS A 175 -5.58 -5.30 -14.91
CA LYS A 175 -6.65 -4.82 -14.01
C LYS A 175 -7.14 -5.89 -13.03
N GLU A 176 -7.03 -7.16 -13.40
CA GLU A 176 -7.56 -8.31 -12.63
C GLU A 176 -6.46 -9.10 -11.91
N GLU A 177 -5.20 -8.78 -12.21
CA GLU A 177 -4.01 -9.48 -11.72
C GLU A 177 -3.06 -8.52 -11.03
N THR A 178 -2.40 -9.02 -9.99
CA THR A 178 -1.46 -8.26 -9.17
C THR A 178 -0.25 -9.10 -8.84
N GLN A 179 0.81 -8.45 -8.36
CA GLN A 179 1.95 -9.12 -7.78
C GLN A 179 1.94 -8.92 -6.27
N SER A 180 1.90 -10.01 -5.51
CA SER A 180 1.98 -9.97 -4.05
C SER A 180 3.39 -10.33 -3.58
N PHE A 181 3.84 -9.68 -2.51
CA PHE A 181 5.11 -9.92 -1.85
C PHE A 181 4.86 -10.21 -0.37
N ASP A 182 5.03 -11.48 0.03
CA ASP A 182 4.88 -11.93 1.41
C ASP A 182 6.26 -11.94 2.10
N MET A 183 6.34 -11.38 3.31
CA MET A 183 7.54 -11.37 4.14
C MET A 183 8.07 -12.79 4.38
N LYS A 184 7.22 -13.82 4.40
CA LYS A 184 7.62 -15.24 4.48
C LYS A 184 8.51 -15.66 3.32
N ASP A 185 8.22 -15.17 2.11
CA ASP A 185 9.03 -15.45 0.92
C ASP A 185 10.22 -14.49 0.82
N ILE A 186 10.06 -13.21 1.16
CA ILE A 186 11.16 -12.22 1.18
C ILE A 186 12.29 -12.66 2.11
N ARG A 187 11.97 -13.29 3.26
CA ARG A 187 12.95 -13.86 4.20
C ARG A 187 13.99 -14.76 3.53
N LYS A 188 13.62 -15.46 2.46
CA LYS A 188 14.51 -16.36 1.71
C LYS A 188 15.60 -15.60 0.95
N THR A 189 15.40 -14.31 0.70
CA THR A 189 16.40 -13.45 0.05
C THR A 189 17.50 -13.01 1.02
N GLY A 190 17.33 -13.21 2.33
CA GLY A 190 18.24 -12.74 3.38
C GLY A 190 17.80 -11.43 4.04
N LEU A 191 16.66 -10.87 3.63
CA LEU A 191 15.99 -9.77 4.30
C LEU A 191 14.89 -10.33 5.20
N PHE A 192 15.19 -10.54 6.48
CA PHE A 192 14.37 -11.35 7.37
C PHE A 192 13.16 -10.63 8.01
N ASN A 193 13.31 -9.35 8.30
CA ASN A 193 12.31 -8.55 9.00
C ASN A 193 12.50 -7.05 8.71
N LYS A 194 11.65 -6.22 9.31
CA LYS A 194 11.73 -4.77 9.16
C LYS A 194 13.09 -4.18 9.53
N LYS A 195 13.79 -4.74 10.53
CA LYS A 195 15.11 -4.26 10.97
C LYS A 195 16.18 -4.53 9.92
N SER A 196 16.23 -5.76 9.38
CA SER A 196 17.18 -6.10 8.32
C SER A 196 16.89 -5.33 7.03
N ILE A 197 15.62 -5.09 6.70
CA ILE A 197 15.22 -4.29 5.54
C ILE A 197 15.60 -2.82 5.74
N THR A 198 15.42 -2.28 6.95
CA THR A 198 15.86 -0.92 7.29
C THR A 198 17.38 -0.78 7.23
N LEU A 199 18.13 -1.75 7.77
CA LEU A 199 19.60 -1.74 7.65
C LEU A 199 20.01 -1.80 6.18
N PHE A 200 19.42 -2.70 5.39
CA PHE A 200 19.70 -2.78 3.95
C PHE A 200 19.46 -1.43 3.26
N GLY A 201 18.32 -0.79 3.51
CA GLY A 201 18.02 0.52 2.90
C GLY A 201 18.85 1.68 3.41
N MET A 202 19.29 1.66 4.66
CA MET A 202 20.24 2.65 5.16
C MET A 202 21.64 2.42 4.59
N LEU A 203 22.03 1.18 4.29
CA LEU A 203 23.32 0.90 3.63
C LEU A 203 23.31 1.28 2.15
N THR A 204 22.24 0.95 1.40
CA THR A 204 22.15 1.21 -0.05
C THR A 204 21.61 2.59 -0.42
N GLY A 205 20.92 3.24 0.52
CA GLY A 205 20.16 4.47 0.30
C GLY A 205 18.65 4.23 0.32
N CYS A 206 17.92 5.15 0.95
CA CYS A 206 16.46 5.16 1.01
C CYS A 206 15.93 6.60 0.96
N ASP A 207 14.61 6.79 1.04
CA ASP A 207 14.01 8.12 0.95
C ASP A 207 14.33 9.04 2.14
N TYR A 208 14.83 8.50 3.26
CA TYR A 208 15.28 9.28 4.43
C TYR A 208 16.77 9.60 4.39
N ASP A 209 17.57 8.75 3.77
CA ASP A 209 19.02 8.92 3.60
C ASP A 209 19.39 8.36 2.23
N SER A 210 19.41 9.24 1.22
CA SER A 210 19.67 8.82 -0.15
C SER A 210 21.15 8.52 -0.43
N ALA A 211 22.06 8.96 0.46
CA ALA A 211 23.48 8.71 0.30
C ALA A 211 23.84 7.28 0.71
N GLY A 212 23.18 6.80 1.77
CA GLY A 212 23.49 5.53 2.40
C GLY A 212 24.96 5.43 2.81
N LEU A 213 25.47 4.21 2.94
CA LEU A 213 26.89 3.99 3.19
C LEU A 213 27.65 3.99 1.86
N ARG A 214 28.53 4.99 1.66
CA ARG A 214 29.29 5.11 0.40
C ARG A 214 30.14 3.86 0.17
N GLY A 215 30.14 3.37 -1.07
CA GLY A 215 30.86 2.14 -1.41
C GLY A 215 30.18 0.84 -0.94
N CYS A 216 29.04 0.91 -0.26
CA CYS A 216 28.22 -0.26 0.06
C CYS A 216 27.20 -0.52 -1.06
N GLY A 217 27.53 -1.43 -1.97
CA GLY A 217 26.61 -1.87 -3.03
C GLY A 217 25.58 -2.89 -2.53
N GLU A 218 24.59 -3.19 -3.38
CA GLU A 218 23.50 -4.15 -3.14
C GLU A 218 23.99 -5.50 -2.55
N ALA A 219 25.02 -6.10 -3.16
CA ALA A 219 25.54 -7.39 -2.73
C ALA A 219 26.15 -7.37 -1.32
N MET A 220 26.92 -6.32 -1.00
CA MET A 220 27.51 -6.13 0.33
C MET A 220 26.43 -5.86 1.36
N ALA A 221 25.51 -4.93 1.08
CA ALA A 221 24.41 -4.59 1.97
C ALA A 221 23.54 -5.81 2.29
N ARG A 222 23.31 -6.69 1.29
CA ARG A 222 22.57 -7.94 1.47
C ARG A 222 23.28 -8.93 2.39
N GLN A 223 24.61 -9.02 2.35
CA GLN A 223 25.37 -9.89 3.27
C GLN A 223 25.34 -9.33 4.69
N LEU A 224 25.53 -8.02 4.86
CA LEU A 224 25.45 -7.35 6.16
C LEU A 224 24.05 -7.46 6.79
N ALA A 225 22.99 -7.31 5.99
CA ALA A 225 21.61 -7.46 6.44
C ALA A 225 21.25 -8.88 6.93
N LYS A 226 22.05 -9.89 6.59
CA LYS A 226 21.89 -11.26 7.11
C LYS A 226 22.54 -11.46 8.49
N LYS A 227 23.44 -10.57 8.90
CA LYS A 227 24.17 -10.69 10.17
C LYS A 227 23.28 -10.22 11.32
N GLY A 228 22.64 -11.17 12.00
CA GLY A 228 21.67 -10.88 13.05
C GLY A 228 22.22 -9.99 14.17
N GLY A 229 23.45 -10.22 14.62
CA GLY A 229 24.11 -9.36 15.62
C GLY A 229 24.26 -7.92 15.16
N LEU A 230 24.69 -7.72 13.91
CA LEU A 230 24.81 -6.40 13.30
C LEU A 230 23.45 -5.70 13.17
N VAL A 231 22.41 -6.41 12.71
CA VAL A 231 21.05 -5.89 12.55
C VAL A 231 20.45 -5.49 13.91
N GLU A 232 20.61 -6.30 14.95
CA GLU A 232 20.09 -6.00 16.28
C GLU A 232 20.86 -4.86 16.94
N GLY A 233 22.19 -4.80 16.78
CA GLY A 233 23.00 -3.67 17.22
C GLY A 233 22.56 -2.37 16.55
N PHE A 234 22.37 -2.40 15.23
CA PHE A 234 21.91 -1.25 14.44
C PHE A 234 20.56 -0.72 14.96
N TRP A 235 19.62 -1.63 15.21
CA TRP A 235 18.28 -1.25 15.65
C TRP A 235 18.25 -0.58 17.04
N ARG A 236 19.25 -0.88 17.88
CA ARG A 236 19.37 -0.36 19.25
C ARG A 236 20.02 1.02 19.33
N ILE A 237 20.68 1.49 18.26
CA ILE A 237 21.34 2.81 18.24
C ILE A 237 20.35 3.91 18.62
N GLN A 238 20.69 4.73 19.61
CA GLN A 238 19.94 5.95 19.96
C GLN A 238 20.84 7.18 19.97
N THR A 239 22.12 6.99 20.29
CA THR A 239 23.11 8.06 20.43
C THR A 239 24.30 7.83 19.50
N GLU A 240 25.12 8.87 19.35
CA GLU A 240 26.38 8.78 18.61
C GLU A 240 27.38 7.79 19.26
N ALA A 241 27.33 7.63 20.59
CA ALA A 241 28.16 6.66 21.30
C ALA A 241 27.76 5.21 20.94
N ASP A 242 26.45 4.92 20.85
CA ASP A 242 25.96 3.62 20.38
C ASP A 242 26.39 3.36 18.93
N ALA A 243 26.29 4.39 18.08
CA ALA A 243 26.70 4.31 16.69
C ALA A 243 28.20 4.04 16.57
N ALA A 244 29.04 4.71 17.35
CA ALA A 244 30.48 4.47 17.38
C ALA A 244 30.81 3.02 17.78
N GLY A 245 30.13 2.49 18.81
CA GLY A 245 30.26 1.09 19.22
C GLY A 245 29.84 0.12 18.11
N TRP A 246 28.71 0.40 17.47
CA TRP A 246 28.18 -0.42 16.39
C TRP A 246 29.04 -0.39 15.11
N ARG A 247 29.69 0.74 14.79
CA ARG A 247 30.60 0.85 13.64
C ARG A 247 31.78 -0.11 13.74
N MET A 248 32.29 -0.39 14.94
CA MET A 248 33.36 -1.38 15.11
C MET A 248 32.88 -2.76 14.64
N LEU A 249 31.67 -3.17 15.04
CA LEU A 249 31.06 -4.41 14.58
C LEU A 249 30.80 -4.41 13.07
N LEU A 250 30.37 -3.27 12.50
CA LEU A 250 30.19 -3.12 11.06
C LEU A 250 31.51 -3.34 10.31
N GLU A 251 32.60 -2.73 10.77
CA GLU A 251 33.91 -2.84 10.14
C GLU A 251 34.44 -4.28 10.21
N GLU A 252 34.31 -4.95 11.36
CA GLU A 252 34.67 -6.38 11.52
C GLU A 252 33.88 -7.27 10.55
N GLU A 253 32.57 -7.07 10.43
CA GLU A 253 31.73 -7.84 9.50
C GLU A 253 32.09 -7.57 8.03
N ILE A 254 32.42 -6.32 7.67
CA ILE A 254 32.90 -5.98 6.32
C ILE A 254 34.23 -6.70 6.04
N GLU A 255 35.17 -6.69 6.97
CA GLU A 255 36.47 -7.36 6.82
C GLU A 255 36.31 -8.88 6.67
N MET A 256 35.42 -9.49 7.47
CA MET A 256 35.10 -10.91 7.34
C MET A 256 34.47 -11.26 5.99
N ILE A 257 33.54 -10.45 5.50
CA ILE A 257 32.87 -10.68 4.21
C ILE A 257 33.84 -10.49 3.04
N THR A 258 34.63 -9.42 3.05
CA THR A 258 35.59 -9.12 1.97
C THR A 258 36.76 -10.11 1.94
N SER A 259 37.16 -10.66 3.08
CA SER A 259 38.19 -11.71 3.13
C SER A 259 37.68 -13.07 2.65
N GLY A 260 36.39 -13.35 2.81
CA GLY A 260 35.75 -14.62 2.46
C GLY A 260 35.00 -14.63 1.13
N SER A 261 35.05 -13.57 0.33
CA SER A 261 34.29 -13.46 -0.93
C SER A 261 34.97 -12.53 -1.95
N ASN A 262 34.46 -12.51 -3.18
CA ASN A 262 34.94 -11.60 -4.23
C ASN A 262 34.40 -10.16 -4.09
N LEU A 263 33.70 -9.85 -2.99
CA LEU A 263 33.19 -8.51 -2.73
C LEU A 263 34.32 -7.61 -2.22
N SER A 264 34.37 -6.39 -2.72
CA SER A 264 35.31 -5.37 -2.25
C SER A 264 34.58 -4.22 -1.57
N PHE A 265 35.25 -3.57 -0.63
CA PHE A 265 34.74 -2.39 0.04
C PHE A 265 35.87 -1.39 0.29
N ASN A 266 35.67 -0.15 -0.14
CA ASN A 266 36.67 0.90 0.04
C ASN A 266 36.38 1.69 1.32
N LYS A 267 37.04 1.28 2.42
CA LYS A 267 36.88 1.91 3.74
C LYS A 267 37.21 3.40 3.71
N GLN A 268 38.26 3.82 3.01
CA GLN A 268 38.68 5.23 2.99
C GLN A 268 37.64 6.17 2.35
N ARG A 269 36.85 5.68 1.40
CA ARG A 269 35.83 6.46 0.67
C ARG A 269 34.41 6.31 1.24
N SER A 270 34.23 5.46 2.24
CA SER A 270 32.91 5.05 2.72
C SER A 270 32.23 6.00 3.70
N ASP A 271 33.00 6.87 4.35
CA ASP A 271 32.53 7.74 5.43
C ASP A 271 31.78 6.98 6.56
N ILE A 272 32.23 5.76 6.90
CA ILE A 272 31.65 4.95 7.99
C ILE A 272 31.51 5.75 9.30
N ARG A 273 32.43 6.69 9.56
CA ARG A 273 32.46 7.49 10.79
C ARG A 273 31.22 8.35 11.01
N SER A 274 30.52 8.77 9.95
CA SER A 274 29.30 9.57 10.05
C SER A 274 28.02 8.71 9.96
N PHE A 275 28.15 7.44 9.57
CA PHE A 275 27.04 6.51 9.38
C PHE A 275 26.65 5.77 10.67
N PRO A 276 25.38 5.45 10.97
CA PRO A 276 24.19 5.85 10.23
C PRO A 276 23.71 7.26 10.60
N ALA A 277 22.97 7.89 9.69
CA ALA A 277 22.23 9.11 10.00
C ALA A 277 21.17 8.83 11.08
N LEU A 278 21.43 9.27 12.32
CA LEU A 278 20.60 8.95 13.49
C LEU A 278 19.14 9.39 13.34
N GLN A 279 18.89 10.55 12.74
CA GLN A 279 17.53 11.04 12.51
C GLN A 279 16.78 10.20 11.47
N ALA A 280 17.46 9.74 10.41
CA ALA A 280 16.87 8.84 9.43
C ALA A 280 16.47 7.51 10.08
N LEU A 281 17.39 6.91 10.86
CA LEU A 281 17.12 5.69 11.62
C LEU A 281 15.94 5.87 12.59
N ARG A 282 15.88 7.01 13.30
CA ARG A 282 14.77 7.31 14.21
C ARG A 282 13.43 7.33 13.48
N ASN A 283 13.35 7.95 12.31
CA ASN A 283 12.13 8.04 11.51
C ASN A 283 11.70 6.68 10.95
N CYS A 284 12.64 5.86 10.46
CA CYS A 284 12.34 4.49 10.02
C CYS A 284 11.86 3.60 11.17
N ARG A 285 12.47 3.74 12.36
CA ARG A 285 12.18 2.92 13.54
C ARG A 285 10.84 3.28 14.18
N ASN A 286 10.58 4.58 14.32
CA ASN A 286 9.44 5.14 15.04
C ASN A 286 8.74 6.18 14.13
N PRO A 287 8.06 5.74 13.06
CA PRO A 287 7.31 6.65 12.21
C PRO A 287 6.16 7.30 12.98
N VAL A 288 5.72 8.48 12.52
CA VAL A 288 4.53 9.14 13.06
C VAL A 288 3.29 8.44 12.51
N ILE A 289 2.61 7.69 13.39
CA ILE A 289 1.46 6.81 13.09
C ILE A 289 0.36 7.02 14.13
N SER A 290 -0.85 6.54 13.86
CA SER A 290 -1.99 6.69 14.76
C SER A 290 -1.77 5.94 16.08
N ASP A 291 -2.32 6.48 17.16
CA ASP A 291 -2.38 5.77 18.44
C ASP A 291 -3.55 4.79 18.49
N ALA A 292 -3.59 3.96 19.53
CA ALA A 292 -4.62 2.94 19.69
C ALA A 292 -6.03 3.54 19.79
N ALA A 293 -6.18 4.65 20.53
CA ALA A 293 -7.48 5.31 20.70
C ALA A 293 -8.03 5.82 19.36
N THR A 294 -7.18 6.39 18.51
CA THR A 294 -7.55 6.83 17.16
C THR A 294 -8.00 5.65 16.33
N LEU A 295 -7.24 4.53 16.33
CA LEU A 295 -7.61 3.34 15.58
C LEU A 295 -8.94 2.74 16.06
N ASP A 296 -9.15 2.64 17.36
CA ASP A 296 -10.38 2.10 17.94
C ASP A 296 -11.61 2.99 17.66
N SER A 297 -11.37 4.28 17.41
CA SER A 297 -12.42 5.25 17.05
C SER A 297 -12.82 5.25 15.57
N LEU A 298 -12.13 4.48 14.71
CA LEU A 298 -12.39 4.50 13.27
C LEU A 298 -13.82 4.01 12.96
N PRO A 299 -14.67 4.83 12.30
CA PRO A 299 -16.10 4.52 12.13
C PRO A 299 -16.37 3.19 11.43
N PHE A 300 -15.57 2.83 10.44
CA PHE A 300 -15.69 1.59 9.67
C PHE A 300 -15.27 0.33 10.43
N LEU A 301 -14.63 0.48 11.61
CA LEU A 301 -14.35 -0.63 12.52
C LEU A 301 -15.46 -0.84 13.55
N GLN A 302 -16.18 0.23 13.90
CA GLN A 302 -17.30 0.19 14.85
C GLN A 302 -18.62 -0.22 14.17
N GLY A 303 -18.74 0.01 12.86
CA GLY A 303 -19.92 -0.27 12.07
C GLY A 303 -19.68 -1.25 10.91
N GLU A 304 -20.38 -1.03 9.81
CA GLU A 304 -20.12 -1.76 8.56
C GLU A 304 -18.92 -1.17 7.84
N TRP A 305 -18.03 -2.03 7.33
CA TRP A 305 -16.85 -1.59 6.57
C TRP A 305 -17.22 -0.72 5.36
N TYR A 306 -18.35 -1.04 4.73
CA TYR A 306 -18.95 -0.27 3.65
C TYR A 306 -20.40 0.04 4.00
N GLY A 307 -20.85 1.23 3.66
CA GLY A 307 -22.27 1.56 3.63
C GLY A 307 -23.04 0.69 2.62
N THR A 308 -24.33 0.49 2.86
CA THR A 308 -25.21 -0.22 1.93
C THR A 308 -25.80 0.77 0.92
N HIS A 309 -25.64 0.51 -0.39
CA HIS A 309 -26.31 1.31 -1.41
C HIS A 309 -27.81 1.02 -1.43
N THR A 310 -28.61 2.08 -1.32
CA THR A 310 -30.08 2.10 -1.30
C THR A 310 -30.59 3.00 -2.40
N THR A 311 -31.85 2.85 -2.80
CA THR A 311 -32.46 3.73 -3.79
C THR A 311 -32.35 5.21 -3.37
N GLU A 312 -32.51 5.52 -2.08
CA GLU A 312 -32.41 6.90 -1.59
C GLU A 312 -31.00 7.47 -1.67
N ASN A 313 -29.97 6.73 -1.26
CA ASN A 313 -28.60 7.27 -1.37
C ASN A 313 -28.13 7.35 -2.83
N LEU A 314 -28.56 6.46 -3.72
CA LEU A 314 -28.25 6.55 -5.13
C LEU A 314 -28.83 7.80 -5.80
N LYS A 315 -29.95 8.35 -5.30
CA LYS A 315 -30.49 9.65 -5.76
C LYS A 315 -29.55 10.82 -5.45
N VAL A 316 -28.64 10.67 -4.49
CA VAL A 316 -27.63 11.68 -4.14
C VAL A 316 -26.30 11.37 -4.83
N THR A 317 -25.83 10.11 -4.74
CA THR A 317 -24.56 9.67 -5.32
C THR A 317 -24.49 9.88 -6.82
N ILE A 318 -25.54 9.51 -7.57
CA ILE A 318 -25.48 9.54 -9.04
C ILE A 318 -25.41 10.98 -9.58
N PRO A 319 -26.27 11.93 -9.18
CA PRO A 319 -26.15 13.31 -9.63
C PRO A 319 -24.81 13.95 -9.25
N TRP A 320 -24.31 13.68 -8.04
CA TRP A 320 -23.01 14.19 -7.61
C TRP A 320 -21.88 13.68 -8.50
N MET A 321 -21.87 12.38 -8.82
CA MET A 321 -20.88 11.78 -9.71
C MET A 321 -20.97 12.32 -11.15
N GLN A 322 -22.19 12.51 -11.66
CA GLN A 322 -22.39 13.08 -13.00
C GLN A 322 -21.87 14.51 -13.09
N ALA A 323 -22.12 15.32 -12.07
CA ALA A 323 -21.66 16.70 -12.00
C ALA A 323 -20.13 16.81 -11.92
N HIS A 324 -19.47 15.98 -11.12
CA HIS A 324 -18.03 16.11 -10.86
C HIS A 324 -17.13 15.31 -11.80
N PHE A 325 -17.61 14.23 -12.43
CA PHE A 325 -16.79 13.42 -13.34
C PHE A 325 -17.12 13.66 -14.82
N PHE A 326 -17.95 14.66 -15.12
CA PHE A 326 -18.49 14.93 -16.46
C PHE A 326 -19.01 13.66 -17.13
N SER A 327 -19.53 12.75 -16.30
CA SER A 327 -19.81 11.39 -16.70
C SER A 327 -21.10 11.37 -17.49
N ARG A 328 -21.00 11.02 -18.78
CA ARG A 328 -22.18 10.76 -19.63
C ARG A 328 -22.83 9.39 -19.31
N LYS A 329 -22.40 8.71 -18.25
CA LYS A 329 -22.96 7.42 -17.86
C LYS A 329 -24.39 7.62 -17.36
N ALA A 330 -25.32 6.90 -17.98
CA ALA A 330 -26.70 6.87 -17.57
C ALA A 330 -26.84 6.28 -16.15
N THR A 331 -27.92 6.63 -15.44
CA THR A 331 -28.24 6.12 -14.10
C THR A 331 -28.13 4.60 -14.01
N ILE A 332 -28.60 3.89 -15.04
CA ILE A 332 -28.56 2.42 -15.10
C ILE A 332 -27.13 1.87 -15.00
N TRP A 333 -26.14 2.55 -15.59
CA TRP A 333 -24.75 2.11 -15.52
C TRP A 333 -24.21 2.13 -14.09
N TRP A 334 -24.57 3.15 -13.31
CA TRP A 334 -24.19 3.24 -11.89
C TRP A 334 -24.87 2.17 -11.04
N VAL A 335 -26.16 1.92 -11.30
CA VAL A 335 -26.90 0.83 -10.67
C VAL A 335 -26.20 -0.50 -10.94
N GLU A 336 -25.80 -0.78 -12.19
CA GLU A 336 -25.05 -1.99 -12.55
C GLU A 336 -23.71 -2.13 -11.81
N GLN A 337 -23.06 -1.02 -11.43
CA GLN A 337 -21.81 -1.09 -10.65
C GLN A 337 -22.07 -1.45 -9.18
N PHE A 338 -23.11 -0.88 -8.58
CA PHE A 338 -23.37 -1.03 -7.14
C PHE A 338 -24.23 -2.25 -6.79
N VAL A 339 -25.07 -2.75 -7.70
CA VAL A 339 -25.90 -3.94 -7.47
C VAL A 339 -25.08 -5.15 -7.00
N PRO A 340 -23.97 -5.54 -7.66
CA PRO A 340 -23.15 -6.66 -7.18
C PRO A 340 -22.58 -6.41 -5.77
N VAL A 341 -22.23 -5.17 -5.44
CA VAL A 341 -21.70 -4.79 -4.13
C VAL A 341 -22.77 -4.99 -3.05
N THR A 342 -23.99 -4.49 -3.27
CA THR A 342 -25.13 -4.65 -2.36
C THR A 342 -25.52 -6.12 -2.20
N ILE A 343 -25.50 -6.90 -3.28
CA ILE A 343 -25.78 -8.33 -3.25
C ILE A 343 -24.74 -9.06 -2.38
N ASN A 344 -23.44 -8.81 -2.60
CA ASN A 344 -22.36 -9.39 -1.79
C ASN A 344 -22.54 -9.05 -0.29
N GLN A 345 -22.86 -7.79 0.03
CA GLN A 345 -23.11 -7.37 1.42
C GLN A 345 -24.29 -8.12 2.05
N ARG A 346 -25.40 -8.29 1.32
CA ARG A 346 -26.58 -9.01 1.83
C ARG A 346 -26.28 -10.48 2.07
N PHE A 347 -25.53 -11.13 1.18
CA PHE A 347 -25.10 -12.52 1.40
C PHE A 347 -24.24 -12.66 2.65
N LEU A 348 -23.25 -11.79 2.83
CA LEU A 348 -22.40 -11.79 4.02
C LEU A 348 -23.19 -11.57 5.32
N LYS A 349 -24.23 -10.72 5.30
CA LYS A 349 -25.11 -10.51 6.46
C LYS A 349 -26.00 -11.73 6.75
N ASN A 350 -26.53 -12.39 5.72
CA ASN A 350 -27.43 -13.54 5.87
C ASN A 350 -26.70 -14.82 6.29
N ASP A 351 -25.43 -15.01 5.91
CA ASP A 351 -24.59 -16.11 6.38
C ASP A 351 -24.36 -16.03 7.90
N SER A 352 -24.29 -14.83 8.48
CA SER A 352 -24.15 -14.66 9.94
C SER A 352 -25.37 -15.14 10.75
N LYS A 353 -26.54 -15.30 10.10
CA LYS A 353 -27.81 -15.69 10.73
C LYS A 353 -28.25 -17.11 10.42
N SER A 354 -27.55 -17.85 9.56
CA SER A 354 -27.97 -19.20 9.14
C SER A 354 -26.89 -20.24 9.43
N SER A 355 -27.08 -21.06 10.46
CA SER A 355 -26.24 -22.25 10.72
C SER A 355 -26.49 -23.40 9.73
N THR A 356 -27.05 -23.14 8.55
CA THR A 356 -27.51 -24.19 7.64
C THR A 356 -27.26 -23.81 6.19
N ARG A 357 -26.14 -24.32 5.66
CA ARG A 357 -25.80 -24.57 4.24
C ARG A 357 -26.44 -23.65 3.19
N ALA A 358 -25.63 -22.75 2.62
CA ALA A 358 -25.68 -22.44 1.20
C ALA A 358 -24.29 -22.66 0.59
N LYS A 359 -24.21 -23.56 -0.40
CA LYS A 359 -23.03 -23.80 -1.22
C LYS A 359 -22.96 -22.75 -2.33
N CYS A 360 -21.73 -22.32 -2.62
CA CYS A 360 -21.24 -21.79 -3.91
C CYS A 360 -21.69 -20.40 -4.31
N PHE A 361 -20.98 -19.65 -5.16
CA PHE A 361 -19.58 -19.48 -5.63
C PHE A 361 -19.72 -18.27 -6.58
N LEU A 362 -18.68 -17.45 -6.79
CA LEU A 362 -18.71 -16.38 -7.80
C LEU A 362 -19.33 -16.85 -9.14
N VAL A 363 -20.52 -16.35 -9.47
CA VAL A 363 -21.10 -16.45 -10.81
C VAL A 363 -21.33 -15.03 -11.31
N LEU A 364 -20.30 -14.45 -11.94
CA LEU A 364 -20.49 -13.33 -12.87
C LEU A 364 -19.50 -13.46 -14.04
N ARG A 365 -19.69 -14.52 -14.83
CA ARG A 365 -19.43 -14.46 -16.28
C ARG A 365 -20.56 -15.19 -17.01
N GLY A 366 -21.34 -14.43 -17.79
CA GLY A 366 -22.06 -14.99 -18.94
C GLY A 366 -23.55 -15.32 -18.78
N LEU A 367 -24.35 -14.54 -18.05
CA LEU A 367 -25.81 -14.65 -18.16
C LEU A 367 -26.47 -13.29 -18.40
N SER A 368 -26.86 -13.07 -19.65
CA SER A 368 -27.92 -12.15 -20.03
C SER A 368 -29.25 -12.69 -19.50
N LEU A 369 -29.58 -12.37 -18.25
CA LEU A 369 -30.90 -12.64 -17.70
C LEU A 369 -31.63 -11.31 -17.51
N SER A 370 -32.84 -11.25 -18.05
CA SER A 370 -33.75 -10.12 -17.99
C SER A 370 -34.06 -9.75 -16.53
N TRP A 371 -33.61 -8.56 -16.12
CA TRP A 371 -33.65 -8.02 -14.75
C TRP A 371 -35.02 -7.44 -14.33
N ARG A 372 -36.14 -8.05 -14.72
CA ARG A 372 -37.48 -7.52 -14.38
C ARG A 372 -38.07 -8.03 -13.07
N GLU A 373 -37.49 -9.03 -12.41
CA GLU A 373 -38.14 -9.68 -11.26
C GLU A 373 -37.48 -9.46 -9.88
N PHE A 374 -36.43 -8.64 -9.77
CA PHE A 374 -35.71 -8.44 -8.50
C PHE A 374 -35.87 -7.04 -7.86
N ILE A 375 -36.94 -6.33 -8.22
CA ILE A 375 -37.41 -5.16 -7.46
C ILE A 375 -38.81 -5.49 -6.95
N PHE A 376 -38.89 -6.08 -5.76
CA PHE A 376 -39.95 -5.85 -4.77
C PHE A 376 -39.43 -6.23 -3.38
#